data_AF-A0A2H9NBL9-F1
#
_entry.id   AF-A0A2H9NBL9-F1
#
_cell.length_a   1.000
_cell.length_b   1.000
_cell.length_c   1.000
_cell.angle_alpha   90.00
_cell.angle_beta   90.00
_cell.angle_gamma   90.00
#
_symmetry.space_group_name_H-M   'P 1'
#
loop_
_entity.id
_entity.type
_entity.pdbx_description
1 polymer ?
#
loop_
_entity_poly.entity_id
_entity_poly.type
_entity_poly.pdbx_seq_one_letter_code
_entity_poly.pdbx_strand_id
1 'polypeptide(L)'
;GKTILKNNKLMNSKIFDFFREFNNDSFNGLIVVGSPEAHGPLQSWAKDGHYANIVSFFLGNFINFSNEHFIDLDVNVKAREKYNENFILIGGPGVNVVTYEFNNYLPVKFLADFAGEAPSATFGTGFKSSKTKKLYTNPNIGVIQKIENPHDKNKSVIVLAGITKKGTLTAIKALTSNNKDVLKDYKHGKNFSRVVEGQDLSGDGRIDSFEVLE
;
A
#
# COMPACT_ATOMS: atom_id res chain seq x y z
N GLY A 1 18.90 -4.47 13.02
CA GLY A 1 19.06 -4.20 11.58
C GLY A 1 20.18 -3.20 11.40
N LYS A 2 20.99 -3.32 10.33
CA LYS A 2 22.03 -2.33 10.03
C LYS A 2 21.38 -0.98 9.67
N THR A 3 22.05 0.13 9.94
CA THR A 3 21.58 1.49 9.62
C THR A 3 22.50 2.08 8.56
N ILE A 4 21.96 2.81 7.59
CA ILE A 4 22.70 3.43 6.48
C ILE A 4 22.57 4.95 6.60
N LEU A 5 23.67 5.67 6.41
CA LEU A 5 23.70 7.13 6.33
C LEU A 5 23.36 7.56 4.91
N LYS A 6 22.25 8.28 4.74
CA LYS A 6 21.92 8.98 3.48
C LYS A 6 21.35 10.35 3.87
N ASN A 7 21.81 11.41 3.20
CA ASN A 7 21.42 12.80 3.51
C ASN A 7 21.54 13.16 5.02
N ASN A 8 22.65 12.73 5.66
CA ASN A 8 22.92 12.93 7.11
C ASN A 8 21.88 12.31 8.07
N LYS A 9 21.03 11.39 7.61
CA LYS A 9 20.04 10.69 8.43
C LYS A 9 20.32 9.19 8.50
N LEU A 10 20.30 8.66 9.71
CA LEU A 10 20.40 7.23 10.00
C LEU A 10 19.09 6.52 9.63
N MET A 11 19.07 5.78 8.53
CA MET A 11 17.90 5.06 8.03
C MET A 11 18.06 3.54 8.14
N ASN A 12 16.97 2.84 8.46
CA ASN A 12 16.93 1.38 8.55
C ASN A 12 17.29 0.74 7.21
N SER A 13 18.34 -0.10 7.14
CA SER A 13 18.73 -0.81 5.90
C SER A 13 17.57 -1.51 5.20
N LYS A 14 16.60 -2.05 5.97
CA LYS A 14 15.45 -2.76 5.40
C LYS A 14 14.52 -1.87 4.57
N ILE A 15 14.49 -0.56 4.82
CA ILE A 15 13.69 0.35 3.98
C ILE A 15 14.26 0.44 2.57
N PHE A 16 15.59 0.46 2.44
CA PHE A 16 16.27 0.48 1.15
C PHE A 16 16.04 -0.82 0.39
N ASP A 17 16.12 -1.95 1.10
CA ASP A 17 15.81 -3.26 0.50
C ASP A 17 14.34 -3.37 0.09
N PHE A 18 13.43 -2.70 0.81
CA PHE A 18 11.99 -2.70 0.52
C PHE A 18 11.67 -1.90 -0.73
N PHE A 19 12.34 -0.77 -0.95
CA PHE A 19 12.16 0.09 -2.12
C PHE A 19 13.24 -0.08 -3.20
N ARG A 20 14.02 -1.17 -3.18
CA ARG A 20 15.20 -1.31 -4.03
C ARG A 20 14.89 -1.15 -5.53
N GLU A 21 13.83 -1.78 -6.02
CA GLU A 21 13.39 -1.77 -7.42
C GLU A 21 12.88 -0.39 -7.86
N PHE A 22 12.52 0.46 -6.90
CA PHE A 22 12.01 1.82 -7.12
C PHE A 22 13.13 2.88 -7.13
N ASN A 23 14.36 2.50 -6.82
CA ASN A 23 15.50 3.41 -6.70
C ASN A 23 16.60 3.02 -7.71
N ASN A 24 16.46 3.48 -8.96
CA ASN A 24 17.39 3.24 -10.05
C ASN A 24 17.86 4.59 -10.63
N ASP A 25 18.93 5.16 -10.05
CA ASP A 25 19.42 6.55 -10.21
C ASP A 25 18.41 7.64 -9.79
N SER A 26 17.14 7.47 -10.13
CA SER A 26 15.98 8.22 -9.68
C SER A 26 14.79 7.28 -9.40
N PHE A 27 13.64 7.85 -9.03
CA PHE A 27 12.42 7.09 -8.79
C PHE A 27 11.95 6.36 -10.05
N ASN A 28 11.87 5.03 -9.96
CA ASN A 28 11.50 4.13 -11.04
C ASN A 28 10.19 3.39 -10.71
N GLY A 29 9.06 4.03 -10.99
CA GLY A 29 7.74 3.42 -10.80
C GLY A 29 6.60 4.44 -10.84
N LEU A 30 5.42 3.98 -10.45
CA LEU A 30 4.20 4.79 -10.33
C LEU A 30 3.58 4.62 -8.95
N ILE A 31 3.23 5.73 -8.30
CA ILE A 31 2.32 5.77 -7.18
C ILE A 31 0.91 5.86 -7.75
N VAL A 32 0.10 4.83 -7.57
CA VAL A 32 -1.23 4.75 -8.15
C VAL A 32 -2.26 4.98 -7.05
N VAL A 33 -3.11 5.98 -7.26
CA VAL A 33 -4.22 6.32 -6.38
C VAL A 33 -5.55 6.07 -7.09
N GLY A 34 -6.59 5.85 -6.31
CA GLY A 34 -7.95 5.76 -6.85
C GLY A 34 -8.44 7.06 -7.48
N SER A 35 -9.25 6.97 -8.54
CA SER A 35 -9.93 8.14 -9.10
C SER A 35 -10.96 8.74 -8.12
N PRO A 36 -11.02 10.08 -8.01
CA PRO A 36 -12.05 10.77 -7.24
C PRO A 36 -13.43 10.70 -7.90
N GLU A 37 -13.51 10.26 -9.17
CA GLU A 37 -14.76 10.03 -9.90
C GLU A 37 -15.23 8.59 -9.69
N ALA A 38 -16.55 8.38 -9.62
CA ALA A 38 -17.12 7.04 -9.42
C ALA A 38 -16.82 6.17 -10.64
N HIS A 39 -16.27 4.98 -10.42
CA HIS A 39 -15.97 4.04 -11.49
C HIS A 39 -15.84 2.61 -10.94
N GLY A 40 -15.61 1.66 -11.85
CA GLY A 40 -15.50 0.25 -11.51
C GLY A 40 -16.83 -0.39 -11.07
N PRO A 41 -16.79 -1.65 -10.61
CA PRO A 41 -18.00 -2.40 -10.28
C PRO A 41 -18.84 -1.80 -9.14
N LEU A 42 -18.22 -0.99 -8.26
CA LEU A 42 -18.86 -0.41 -7.07
C LEU A 42 -19.26 1.05 -7.23
N GLN A 43 -18.87 1.71 -8.32
CA GLN A 43 -19.09 3.15 -8.51
C GLN A 43 -18.65 3.98 -7.28
N SER A 44 -17.55 3.56 -6.64
CA SER A 44 -17.05 4.17 -5.40
C SER A 44 -16.08 5.32 -5.71
N TRP A 45 -16.08 6.34 -4.85
CA TRP A 45 -15.17 7.49 -4.94
C TRP A 45 -13.95 7.30 -4.04
N ALA A 46 -12.75 7.41 -4.59
CA ALA A 46 -11.55 7.45 -3.78
C ALA A 46 -11.45 8.77 -3.01
N LYS A 47 -11.21 8.69 -1.70
CA LYS A 47 -11.06 9.85 -0.80
C LYS A 47 -9.68 9.92 -0.15
N ASP A 48 -8.77 9.04 -0.56
CA ASP A 48 -7.48 8.76 0.06
C ASP A 48 -6.28 9.05 -0.86
N GLY A 49 -6.49 9.50 -2.09
CA GLY A 49 -5.41 9.83 -3.03
C GLY A 49 -4.42 10.88 -2.50
N HIS A 50 -4.89 11.86 -1.72
CA HIS A 50 -4.02 12.83 -1.04
C HIS A 50 -2.95 12.18 -0.15
N TYR A 51 -3.14 10.96 0.38
CA TYR A 51 -2.11 10.27 1.17
C TYR A 51 -0.83 9.92 0.38
N ALA A 52 -0.87 9.98 -0.95
CA ALA A 52 0.33 9.91 -1.78
C ALA A 52 1.37 10.98 -1.40
N ASN A 53 0.96 12.11 -0.80
CA ASN A 53 1.89 13.14 -0.33
C ASN A 53 2.82 12.63 0.79
N ILE A 54 2.32 11.83 1.75
CA ILE A 54 3.10 11.26 2.85
C ILE A 54 4.14 10.30 2.28
N VAL A 55 3.71 9.42 1.36
CA VAL A 55 4.60 8.44 0.71
C VAL A 55 5.67 9.18 -0.09
N SER A 56 5.29 10.15 -0.92
CA SER A 56 6.23 10.90 -1.76
C SER A 56 7.25 11.67 -0.92
N PHE A 57 6.81 12.36 0.12
CA PHE A 57 7.70 13.07 1.05
C PHE A 57 8.66 12.10 1.78
N PHE A 58 8.16 10.93 2.17
CA PHE A 58 8.99 9.90 2.78
C PHE A 58 10.07 9.38 1.83
N LEU A 59 9.70 9.03 0.59
CA LEU A 59 10.64 8.55 -0.44
C LEU A 59 11.71 9.60 -0.77
N GLY A 60 11.36 10.88 -0.80
CA GLY A 60 12.29 11.98 -1.04
C GLY A 60 13.45 12.06 -0.03
N ASN A 61 13.36 11.38 1.13
CA ASN A 61 14.50 11.28 2.04
C ASN A 61 15.65 10.43 1.47
N PHE A 62 15.38 9.52 0.52
CA PHE A 62 16.36 8.53 0.06
C PHE A 62 16.26 8.10 -1.41
N ILE A 63 15.33 8.61 -2.20
CA ILE A 63 15.25 8.38 -3.65
C ILE A 63 15.38 9.72 -4.34
N ASN A 64 16.24 9.80 -5.36
CA ASN A 64 16.36 11.01 -6.17
C ASN A 64 15.12 11.15 -7.05
N PHE A 65 14.69 12.39 -7.26
CA PHE A 65 13.53 12.70 -8.08
C PHE A 65 13.97 13.29 -9.42
N SER A 66 13.48 12.73 -10.53
CA SER A 66 13.79 13.24 -11.88
C SER A 66 12.61 13.19 -12.86
N ASN A 67 11.43 12.73 -12.45
CA ASN A 67 10.29 12.52 -13.35
C ASN A 67 9.05 13.25 -12.82
N GLU A 68 8.55 14.25 -13.55
CA GLU A 68 7.38 15.06 -13.17
C GLU A 68 6.08 14.25 -13.07
N HIS A 69 6.02 13.04 -13.64
CA HIS A 69 4.80 12.22 -13.72
C HIS A 69 4.99 10.82 -13.10
N PHE A 70 4.97 10.78 -11.78
CA PHE A 70 5.16 9.55 -10.99
C PHE A 70 3.96 9.18 -10.13
N ILE A 71 2.91 10.01 -10.13
CA ILE A 71 1.61 9.73 -9.53
C ILE A 71 0.60 9.62 -10.68
N ASP A 72 -0.17 8.55 -10.73
CA ASP A 72 -1.22 8.35 -11.74
C ASP A 72 -2.51 7.83 -11.10
N LEU A 73 -3.63 8.00 -11.81
CA LEU A 73 -4.90 7.41 -11.42
C LEU A 73 -4.96 5.95 -11.87
N ASP A 74 -5.59 5.13 -11.04
CA ASP A 74 -5.87 3.73 -11.32
C ASP A 74 -6.63 3.51 -12.65
N VAL A 75 -7.58 4.38 -12.96
CA VAL A 75 -8.33 4.37 -14.23
C VAL A 75 -7.42 4.61 -15.45
N ASN A 76 -6.38 5.42 -15.32
CA ASN A 76 -5.43 5.68 -16.40
C ASN A 76 -4.52 4.48 -16.64
N VAL A 77 -4.06 3.83 -15.56
CA VAL A 77 -3.27 2.59 -15.65
C VAL A 77 -4.10 1.50 -16.35
N LYS A 78 -5.36 1.35 -15.94
CA LYS A 78 -6.30 0.41 -16.55
C LYS A 78 -6.55 0.73 -18.03
N ALA A 79 -6.86 1.98 -18.36
CA ALA A 79 -7.17 2.40 -19.73
C ALA A 79 -5.98 2.21 -20.70
N ARG A 80 -4.75 2.30 -20.18
CA ARG A 80 -3.51 2.09 -20.96
C ARG A 80 -2.99 0.66 -20.92
N GLU A 81 -3.68 -0.25 -20.22
CA GLU A 81 -3.24 -1.64 -19.95
C GLU A 81 -1.81 -1.73 -19.39
N LYS A 82 -1.40 -0.72 -18.61
CA LYS A 82 0.00 -0.54 -18.22
C LYS A 82 0.34 -1.29 -16.92
N TYR A 83 0.09 -2.60 -16.87
CA TYR A 83 0.23 -3.41 -15.64
C TYR A 83 1.66 -3.90 -15.35
N ASN A 84 2.63 -3.61 -16.21
CA ASN A 84 4.00 -4.12 -16.19
C ASN A 84 5.03 -3.12 -15.60
N GLU A 85 4.62 -2.29 -14.64
CA GLU A 85 5.50 -1.31 -13.98
C GLU A 85 5.78 -1.64 -12.52
N ASN A 86 6.75 -0.92 -11.94
CA ASN A 86 6.88 -0.85 -10.50
C ASN A 86 5.74 -0.01 -9.92
N PHE A 87 5.00 -0.55 -8.96
CA PHE A 87 3.82 0.09 -8.41
C PHE A 87 3.89 0.31 -6.91
N ILE A 88 3.47 1.49 -6.47
CA ILE A 88 3.05 1.74 -5.08
C ILE A 88 1.56 2.06 -5.14
N LEU A 89 0.73 1.08 -4.81
CA LEU A 89 -0.72 1.19 -4.84
C LEU A 89 -1.22 1.71 -3.50
N ILE A 90 -1.97 2.81 -3.53
CA ILE A 90 -2.63 3.39 -2.36
C ILE A 90 -4.13 3.16 -2.48
N GLY A 91 -4.70 2.58 -1.44
CA GLY A 91 -6.14 2.29 -1.37
C GLY A 91 -6.47 0.85 -1.74
N GLY A 92 -7.53 0.34 -1.10
CA GLY A 92 -8.03 -1.02 -1.31
C GLY A 92 -8.75 -1.18 -2.66
N PRO A 93 -9.10 -2.41 -3.03
CA PRO A 93 -9.62 -2.73 -4.36
C PRO A 93 -11.00 -2.15 -4.68
N GLY A 94 -11.67 -1.54 -3.69
CA GLY A 94 -12.98 -0.93 -3.87
C GLY A 94 -12.89 0.50 -4.40
N VAL A 95 -11.71 1.12 -4.23
CA VAL A 95 -11.42 2.48 -4.69
C VAL A 95 -10.20 2.55 -5.59
N ASN A 96 -9.44 1.46 -5.73
CA ASN A 96 -8.28 1.35 -6.60
C ASN A 96 -8.38 0.08 -7.46
N VAL A 97 -8.75 0.22 -8.73
CA VAL A 97 -8.95 -0.91 -9.66
C VAL A 97 -7.67 -1.69 -9.96
N VAL A 98 -6.50 -1.05 -9.82
CA VAL A 98 -5.21 -1.73 -9.98
C VAL A 98 -4.93 -2.60 -8.75
N THR A 99 -5.27 -2.15 -7.54
CA THR A 99 -5.25 -3.03 -6.34
C THR A 99 -6.17 -4.23 -6.51
N TYR A 100 -7.34 -4.06 -7.16
CA TYR A 100 -8.26 -5.17 -7.45
C TYR A 100 -7.63 -6.22 -8.38
N GLU A 101 -6.99 -5.79 -9.47
CA GLU A 101 -6.27 -6.66 -10.40
C GLU A 101 -5.23 -7.53 -9.68
N PHE A 102 -4.44 -6.92 -8.80
CA PHE A 102 -3.37 -7.63 -8.09
C PHE A 102 -3.85 -8.47 -6.90
N ASN A 103 -5.09 -8.33 -6.44
CA ASN A 103 -5.58 -8.93 -5.18
C ASN A 103 -5.38 -10.46 -5.13
N ASN A 104 -5.54 -11.15 -6.26
CA ASN A 104 -5.40 -12.60 -6.32
C ASN A 104 -3.98 -13.12 -6.05
N TYR A 105 -2.97 -12.25 -6.18
CA TYR A 105 -1.56 -12.56 -5.99
C TYR A 105 -1.04 -12.13 -4.60
N LEU A 106 -1.82 -11.36 -3.84
CA LEU A 106 -1.39 -10.81 -2.55
C LEU A 106 -1.38 -11.89 -1.44
N PRO A 107 -0.35 -11.88 -0.55
CA PRO A 107 -0.31 -12.78 0.60
C PRO A 107 -1.50 -12.58 1.56
N VAL A 108 -1.92 -11.33 1.77
CA VAL A 108 -3.10 -10.94 2.53
C VAL A 108 -4.12 -10.40 1.54
N LYS A 109 -5.16 -11.20 1.28
CA LYS A 109 -6.18 -10.88 0.28
C LYS A 109 -7.27 -10.02 0.89
N PHE A 110 -7.71 -9.04 0.13
CA PHE A 110 -8.93 -8.30 0.42
C PHE A 110 -10.12 -9.24 0.15
N LEU A 111 -11.06 -9.28 1.10
CA LEU A 111 -12.37 -9.89 0.86
C LEU A 111 -13.15 -8.99 -0.08
N ALA A 112 -12.93 -9.23 -1.37
CA ALA A 112 -13.45 -8.44 -2.49
C ALA A 112 -14.57 -9.18 -3.24
N ASP A 113 -15.10 -10.25 -2.64
CA ASP A 113 -16.28 -10.93 -3.17
C ASP A 113 -17.47 -9.97 -3.06
N PHE A 114 -18.11 -9.73 -4.20
CA PHE A 114 -19.32 -8.92 -4.27
C PHE A 114 -20.49 -9.73 -3.71
N ALA A 115 -21.16 -9.21 -2.68
CA ALA A 115 -22.47 -9.72 -2.28
C ALA A 115 -23.47 -8.57 -2.13
N GLY A 116 -24.61 -8.69 -2.81
CA GLY A 116 -25.68 -7.69 -2.85
C GLY A 116 -25.64 -6.79 -4.09
N GLU A 117 -26.69 -6.00 -4.27
CA GLU A 117 -26.79 -4.96 -5.31
C GLU A 117 -26.47 -3.59 -4.72
N ALA A 118 -25.98 -2.65 -5.54
CA ALA A 118 -25.79 -1.26 -5.08
C ALA A 118 -27.13 -0.69 -4.56
N PRO A 119 -27.13 0.07 -3.44
CA PRO A 119 -26.00 0.54 -2.66
C PRO A 119 -25.55 -0.41 -1.52
N SER A 120 -26.16 -1.59 -1.42
CA SER A 120 -25.94 -2.57 -0.34
C SER A 120 -24.83 -3.58 -0.61
N ALA A 121 -24.16 -3.47 -1.77
CA ALA A 121 -23.06 -4.33 -2.14
C ALA A 121 -21.95 -4.29 -1.07
N THR A 122 -21.69 -5.43 -0.45
CA THR A 122 -20.58 -5.59 0.48
C THR A 122 -19.30 -5.83 -0.30
N PHE A 123 -18.28 -5.03 0.01
CA PHE A 123 -16.98 -5.12 -0.62
C PHE A 123 -15.91 -4.64 0.36
N GLY A 124 -14.77 -5.32 0.41
CA GLY A 124 -13.68 -4.94 1.30
C GLY A 124 -14.05 -5.13 2.78
N THR A 125 -14.84 -6.16 3.10
CA THR A 125 -15.30 -6.45 4.47
C THR A 125 -14.17 -6.82 5.43
N GLY A 126 -12.97 -7.07 4.88
CA GLY A 126 -11.80 -7.36 5.67
C GLY A 126 -10.64 -7.90 4.86
N PHE A 127 -9.65 -8.41 5.59
CA PHE A 127 -8.48 -9.09 5.05
C PHE A 127 -8.45 -10.54 5.48
N LYS A 128 -8.05 -11.43 4.58
CA LYS A 128 -7.75 -12.83 4.88
C LYS A 128 -6.28 -13.12 4.66
N SER A 129 -5.55 -13.43 5.72
CA SER A 129 -4.13 -13.77 5.64
C SER A 129 -3.94 -15.20 5.14
N SER A 130 -3.15 -15.38 4.09
CA SER A 130 -2.78 -16.72 3.61
C SER A 130 -1.86 -17.44 4.59
N LYS A 131 -1.07 -16.69 5.38
CA LYS A 131 -0.10 -17.18 6.37
C LYS A 131 -0.80 -17.68 7.63
N THR A 132 -1.62 -16.83 8.25
CA THR A 132 -2.24 -17.13 9.56
C THR A 132 -3.66 -17.64 9.47
N LYS A 133 -4.29 -17.56 8.28
CA LYS A 133 -5.72 -17.83 8.03
C LYS A 133 -6.67 -16.92 8.81
N LYS A 134 -6.15 -15.93 9.55
CA LYS A 134 -6.94 -14.95 10.28
C LYS A 134 -7.72 -14.05 9.34
N LEU A 135 -8.91 -13.69 9.82
CA LEU A 135 -9.77 -12.67 9.23
C LEU A 135 -9.65 -11.40 10.07
N TYR A 136 -9.34 -10.29 9.42
CA TYR A 136 -9.26 -8.96 10.03
C TYR A 136 -10.39 -8.10 9.49
N THR A 137 -11.21 -7.51 10.35
CA THR A 137 -12.39 -6.71 9.97
C THR A 137 -12.41 -5.32 10.61
N ASN A 138 -11.49 -5.03 11.54
CA ASN A 138 -11.47 -3.75 12.25
C ASN A 138 -11.08 -2.60 11.30
N PRO A 139 -11.86 -1.49 11.25
CA PRO A 139 -11.67 -0.42 10.29
C PRO A 139 -10.32 0.31 10.38
N ASN A 140 -9.62 0.22 11.52
CA ASN A 140 -8.31 0.83 11.75
C ASN A 140 -7.15 -0.03 11.22
N ILE A 141 -7.45 -1.24 10.73
CA ILE A 141 -6.44 -2.17 10.22
C ILE A 141 -6.00 -1.76 8.82
N GLY A 142 -4.68 -1.67 8.68
CA GLY A 142 -3.96 -1.48 7.43
C GLY A 142 -3.12 -2.71 7.08
N VAL A 143 -2.78 -2.84 5.80
CA VAL A 143 -1.86 -3.84 5.31
C VAL A 143 -0.77 -3.19 4.45
N ILE A 144 0.46 -3.64 4.66
CA ILE A 144 1.64 -3.28 3.90
C ILE A 144 2.12 -4.54 3.22
N GLN A 145 2.10 -4.58 1.90
CA GLN A 145 2.48 -5.78 1.16
C GLN A 145 3.47 -5.42 0.06
N LYS A 146 4.36 -6.36 -0.26
CA LYS A 146 5.21 -6.28 -1.43
C LYS A 146 5.25 -7.64 -2.11
N ILE A 147 5.03 -7.66 -3.43
CA ILE A 147 5.16 -8.85 -4.27
C ILE A 147 5.99 -8.53 -5.51
N GLU A 148 6.54 -9.57 -6.13
CA GLU A 148 6.93 -9.49 -7.55
C GLU A 148 5.69 -9.17 -8.39
N ASN A 149 5.85 -8.32 -9.41
CA ASN A 149 4.73 -8.00 -10.29
C ASN A 149 4.38 -9.24 -11.15
N PRO A 150 3.13 -9.75 -11.10
CA PRO A 150 2.73 -10.93 -11.87
C PRO A 150 2.78 -10.73 -13.39
N HIS A 151 2.76 -9.49 -13.89
CA HIS A 151 2.89 -9.17 -15.32
C HIS A 151 4.33 -8.91 -15.77
N ASP A 152 5.27 -8.66 -14.84
CA ASP A 152 6.71 -8.57 -15.11
C ASP A 152 7.51 -8.90 -13.84
N LYS A 153 8.18 -10.06 -13.84
CA LYS A 153 8.94 -10.56 -12.66
C LYS A 153 10.13 -9.68 -12.28
N ASN A 154 10.57 -8.77 -13.14
CA ASN A 154 11.63 -7.81 -12.82
C ASN A 154 11.10 -6.55 -12.11
N LYS A 155 9.79 -6.42 -11.98
CA LYS A 155 9.11 -5.29 -11.35
C LYS A 155 8.49 -5.73 -10.02
N SER A 156 8.16 -4.76 -9.18
CA SER A 156 7.58 -4.97 -7.86
C SER A 156 6.28 -4.19 -7.68
N VAL A 157 5.35 -4.78 -6.94
CA VAL A 157 4.12 -4.12 -6.49
C VAL A 157 4.16 -4.00 -4.98
N ILE A 158 4.08 -2.77 -4.49
CA ILE A 158 3.85 -2.43 -3.08
C ILE A 158 2.40 -2.01 -2.93
N VAL A 159 1.70 -2.57 -1.95
CA VAL A 159 0.31 -2.20 -1.62
C VAL A 159 0.27 -1.61 -0.22
N LEU A 160 -0.24 -0.38 -0.11
CA LEU A 160 -0.50 0.35 1.14
C LEU A 160 -1.99 0.67 1.22
N ALA A 161 -2.74 -0.15 1.94
CA ALA A 161 -4.19 -0.07 1.92
C ALA A 161 -4.80 -0.56 3.23
N GLY A 162 -5.99 -0.07 3.55
CA GLY A 162 -6.77 -0.47 4.71
C GLY A 162 -8.14 -1.00 4.35
N ILE A 163 -8.82 -1.53 5.37
CA ILE A 163 -10.25 -1.85 5.30
C ILE A 163 -11.05 -0.56 5.06
N THR A 164 -10.60 0.54 5.67
CA THR A 164 -11.13 1.88 5.44
C THR A 164 -10.02 2.85 5.08
N LYS A 165 -10.38 4.09 4.74
CA LYS A 165 -9.45 5.22 4.61
C LYS A 165 -8.55 5.38 5.85
N LYS A 166 -9.09 5.18 7.07
CA LYS A 166 -8.29 5.24 8.30
C LYS A 166 -7.25 4.11 8.33
N GLY A 167 -7.63 2.89 7.97
CA GLY A 167 -6.70 1.78 7.79
C GLY A 167 -5.62 2.01 6.72
N THR A 168 -5.96 2.65 5.59
CA THR A 168 -4.97 3.00 4.56
C THR A 168 -3.94 3.96 5.15
N LEU A 169 -4.39 4.98 5.88
CA LEU A 169 -3.49 5.89 6.60
C LEU A 169 -2.66 5.16 7.66
N THR A 170 -3.23 4.18 8.38
CA THR A 170 -2.49 3.30 9.31
C THR A 170 -1.32 2.62 8.60
N ALA A 171 -1.56 1.96 7.47
CA ALA A 171 -0.52 1.25 6.71
C ALA A 171 0.61 2.20 6.28
N ILE A 172 0.24 3.37 5.75
CA ILE A 172 1.20 4.38 5.31
C ILE A 172 2.03 4.88 6.49
N LYS A 173 1.39 5.35 7.58
CA LYS A 173 2.11 5.89 8.74
C LYS A 173 2.98 4.84 9.42
N ALA A 174 2.50 3.60 9.54
CA ALA A 174 3.28 2.50 10.11
C ALA A 174 4.56 2.26 9.28
N LEU A 175 4.47 2.25 7.95
CA LEU A 175 5.64 2.12 7.09
C LEU A 175 6.58 3.33 7.20
N THR A 176 6.06 4.56 7.14
CA THR A 176 6.92 5.76 7.08
C THR A 176 7.56 6.10 8.43
N SER A 177 6.84 5.85 9.54
CA SER A 177 7.26 6.26 10.88
C SER A 177 7.73 5.11 11.76
N ASN A 178 7.28 3.86 11.51
CA ASN A 178 7.69 2.67 12.25
C ASN A 178 8.29 1.56 11.36
N ASN A 179 9.04 1.94 10.31
CA ASN A 179 9.65 0.98 9.37
C ASN A 179 10.54 -0.09 10.03
N LYS A 180 11.13 0.18 11.20
CA LYS A 180 12.02 -0.79 11.89
C LYS A 180 11.25 -2.03 12.31
N ASP A 181 10.12 -1.84 12.99
CA ASP A 181 9.30 -2.95 13.47
C ASP A 181 8.49 -3.55 12.35
N VAL A 182 7.89 -2.69 11.50
CA VAL A 182 7.09 -3.13 10.34
C VAL A 182 7.92 -4.02 9.41
N LEU A 183 9.16 -3.63 9.08
CA LEU A 183 9.98 -4.39 8.13
C LEU A 183 10.91 -5.40 8.81
N LYS A 184 10.81 -5.65 10.12
CA LYS A 184 11.80 -6.45 10.88
C LYS A 184 12.10 -7.82 10.26
N ASP A 185 11.11 -8.47 9.63
CA ASP A 185 11.22 -9.80 9.01
C ASP A 185 11.35 -9.75 7.48
N TYR A 186 11.28 -8.56 6.87
CA TYR A 186 11.37 -8.43 5.42
C TYR A 186 12.73 -8.91 4.91
N LYS A 187 12.70 -9.69 3.82
CA LYS A 187 13.89 -10.18 3.10
C LYS A 187 13.73 -9.76 1.64
N HIS A 188 14.75 -9.09 1.10
CA HIS A 188 14.76 -8.66 -0.29
C HIS A 188 14.53 -9.84 -1.25
N GLY A 189 13.77 -9.60 -2.33
CA GLY A 189 13.41 -10.62 -3.33
C GLY A 189 12.39 -11.66 -2.85
N LYS A 190 11.70 -11.43 -1.72
CA LYS A 190 10.61 -12.29 -1.24
C LYS A 190 9.32 -11.51 -1.11
N ASN A 191 8.20 -12.16 -1.44
CA ASN A 191 6.88 -11.64 -1.12
C ASN A 191 6.77 -11.39 0.39
N PHE A 192 6.12 -10.29 0.74
CA PHE A 192 6.01 -9.79 2.09
C PHE A 192 4.62 -9.23 2.34
N SER A 193 4.13 -9.43 3.55
CA SER A 193 2.93 -8.78 4.06
C SER A 193 3.10 -8.47 5.54
N ARG A 194 2.50 -7.37 5.97
CA ARG A 194 2.41 -6.94 7.35
C ARG A 194 1.03 -6.36 7.60
N VAL A 195 0.29 -6.94 8.55
CA VAL A 195 -0.97 -6.39 9.02
C VAL A 195 -0.68 -5.55 10.25
N VAL A 196 -1.21 -4.32 10.26
CA VAL A 196 -1.01 -3.35 11.34
C VAL A 196 -2.35 -2.78 11.77
N GLU A 197 -2.50 -2.49 13.05
CA GLU A 197 -3.66 -1.79 13.60
C GLU A 197 -3.24 -0.43 14.14
N GLY A 198 -3.99 0.60 13.77
CA GLY A 198 -3.80 1.95 14.32
C GLY A 198 -4.61 2.11 15.60
N GLN A 199 -3.97 2.56 16.67
CA GLN A 199 -4.63 2.85 17.93
C GLN A 199 -4.75 4.36 18.12
N ASP A 200 -5.94 4.78 18.55
CA ASP A 200 -6.27 6.14 18.95
C ASP A 200 -6.33 6.15 20.48
N LEU A 201 -5.18 6.38 21.10
CA LEU A 201 -5.02 6.28 22.55
C LEU A 201 -5.57 7.53 23.24
N SER A 202 -5.53 8.67 22.55
CA SER A 202 -6.02 9.97 23.04
C SER A 202 -7.51 10.18 22.80
N GLY A 203 -8.13 9.43 21.90
CA GLY A 203 -9.55 9.51 21.56
C GLY A 203 -9.91 10.69 20.64
N ASP A 204 -8.93 11.33 20.01
CA ASP A 204 -9.13 12.53 19.17
C ASP A 204 -9.44 12.19 17.69
N GLY A 205 -9.55 10.89 17.37
CA GLY A 205 -9.78 10.37 16.04
C GLY A 205 -8.49 10.05 15.27
N ARG A 206 -7.31 10.47 15.76
CA ARG A 206 -6.01 10.28 15.10
C ARG A 206 -5.36 8.98 15.55
N ILE A 207 -4.38 8.54 14.75
CA ILE A 207 -3.60 7.35 15.07
C ILE A 207 -2.34 7.79 15.81
N ASP A 208 -2.25 7.39 17.07
CA ASP A 208 -1.18 7.71 18.03
C ASP A 208 -0.10 6.64 18.05
N SER A 209 -0.49 5.37 17.92
CA SER A 209 0.41 4.23 17.91
C SER A 209 -0.03 3.15 16.93
N PHE A 210 0.83 2.17 16.71
CA PHE A 210 0.60 1.07 15.78
C PHE A 210 0.95 -0.25 16.45
N GLU A 211 0.10 -1.24 16.27
CA GLU A 211 0.38 -2.62 16.65
C GLU A 211 0.63 -3.47 15.41
N VAL A 212 1.65 -4.33 15.46
CA VAL A 212 1.91 -5.33 14.42
C VAL A 212 1.15 -6.61 14.76
N LEU A 213 0.21 -7.00 13.89
CA LEU A 213 -0.68 -8.15 14.15
C LEU A 213 -0.16 -9.48 13.57
N GLU A 214 0.73 -9.46 12.56
CA GLU A 214 1.40 -10.66 12.01
C GLU A 214 2.73 -10.40 11.31
#